data_AF-A0A3D8YX41-F1
#
_entry.id   AF-A0A3D8YX41-F1
#
_cell.length_a   1.000
_cell.length_b   1.000
_cell.length_c   1.000
_cell.angle_alpha   90.00
_cell.angle_beta   90.00
_cell.angle_gamma   90.00
#
_symmetry.space_group_name_H-M   'P 1'
#
loop_
_entity.id
_entity.type
_entity.pdbx_description
1 polymer ?
#
loop_
_entity_poly.entity_id
_entity_poly.type
_entity_poly.pdbx_seq_one_letter_code
_entity_poly.pdbx_strand_id
1 'polypeptide(L)'
;MFKSLSPNLKSSITRSITQTFEQYMTEIEWDPERYDMAHFMKRWSEYITEKALWYEKIPDDVKYATQFHEEVAVRINEVIQKVLSEPPSEEQIATIQQMQEALNTQYMYECKAEAAFVEAELKKHYKA
;
A
#
# COMPACT_ATOMS: atom_id res chain seq x y z
N MET A 1 8.90 21.31 3.60
CA MET A 1 7.52 21.72 3.96
C MET A 1 6.66 20.58 4.53
N PHE A 2 6.78 19.34 4.05
CA PHE A 2 6.19 18.16 4.68
C PHE A 2 6.63 17.98 6.13
N LYS A 3 7.92 18.24 6.42
CA LYS A 3 8.47 18.15 7.79
C LYS A 3 7.83 19.14 8.78
N SER A 4 7.23 20.24 8.34
CA SER A 4 6.52 21.18 9.21
C SER A 4 5.05 20.81 9.44
N LEU A 5 4.52 19.79 8.77
CA LEU A 5 3.18 19.29 9.05
C LEU A 5 3.10 18.67 10.45
N SER A 6 1.90 18.72 11.02
CA SER A 6 1.61 18.08 12.30
C SER A 6 1.83 16.56 12.20
N PRO A 7 2.24 15.89 13.30
CA PRO A 7 2.40 14.43 13.32
C PRO A 7 1.15 13.68 12.83
N ASN A 8 -0.04 14.19 13.15
CA ASN A 8 -1.31 13.62 12.73
C ASN A 8 -1.49 13.67 11.19
N LEU A 9 -1.12 14.77 10.54
CA LEU A 9 -1.18 14.88 9.09
C LEU A 9 -0.16 13.96 8.42
N LYS A 10 1.08 13.91 8.92
CA LYS A 10 2.11 12.99 8.40
C LYS A 10 1.70 11.52 8.50
N SER A 11 1.09 11.16 9.63
CA SER A 11 0.53 9.82 9.86
C SER A 11 -0.60 9.53 8.86
N SER A 12 -1.51 10.48 8.66
CA SER A 12 -2.63 10.36 7.73
C SER A 12 -2.17 10.19 6.28
N ILE A 13 -1.16 10.95 5.86
CA ILE A 13 -0.52 10.83 4.54
C ILE A 13 0.10 9.44 4.40
N THR A 14 0.92 9.03 5.37
CA THR A 14 1.56 7.70 5.36
C THR A 14 0.54 6.58 5.21
N ARG A 15 -0.52 6.60 6.04
CA ARG A 15 -1.59 5.60 5.99
C ARG A 15 -2.32 5.60 4.64
N SER A 16 -2.58 6.78 4.06
CA SER A 16 -3.22 6.87 2.74
C SER A 16 -2.37 6.26 1.63
N ILE A 17 -1.05 6.47 1.67
CA ILE A 17 -0.12 5.91 0.70
C ILE A 17 -0.12 4.39 0.83
N THR A 18 0.08 3.86 2.04
CA THR A 18 0.07 2.41 2.30
C THR A 18 -1.23 1.78 1.81
N GLN A 19 -2.39 2.33 2.21
CA GLN A 19 -3.68 1.78 1.83
C GLN A 19 -3.90 1.80 0.31
N THR A 20 -3.60 2.92 -0.35
CA THR A 20 -3.81 3.04 -1.80
C THR A 20 -2.85 2.11 -2.55
N PHE A 21 -1.62 1.96 -2.06
CA PHE A 21 -0.63 1.06 -2.66
C PHE A 21 -1.05 -0.40 -2.54
N GLU A 22 -1.42 -0.85 -1.35
CA GLU A 22 -1.90 -2.23 -1.14
C GLU A 22 -3.16 -2.52 -1.96
N GLN A 23 -4.12 -1.58 -2.03
CA GLN A 23 -5.29 -1.71 -2.89
C GLN A 23 -4.91 -1.80 -4.36
N TYR A 24 -4.00 -0.94 -4.83
CA TYR A 24 -3.49 -0.98 -6.19
C TYR A 24 -2.86 -2.33 -6.52
N MET A 25 -1.98 -2.83 -5.65
CA MET A 25 -1.30 -4.11 -5.83
C MET A 25 -2.30 -5.27 -5.83
N THR A 26 -3.27 -5.29 -4.92
CA THR A 26 -4.33 -6.32 -4.91
C THR A 26 -5.15 -6.33 -6.19
N GLU A 27 -5.48 -5.16 -6.78
CA GLU A 27 -6.23 -5.09 -8.04
C GLU A 27 -5.44 -5.60 -9.26
N ILE A 28 -4.11 -5.53 -9.20
CA ILE A 28 -3.23 -6.16 -10.19
C ILE A 28 -2.77 -7.55 -9.75
N GLU A 29 -3.40 -8.13 -8.73
CA GLU A 29 -3.12 -9.47 -8.20
C GLU A 29 -1.67 -9.65 -7.72
N TRP A 30 -1.06 -8.56 -7.26
CA TRP A 30 0.33 -8.48 -6.84
C TRP A 30 1.36 -8.82 -7.94
N ASP A 31 0.96 -8.78 -9.21
CA ASP A 31 1.85 -9.03 -10.34
C ASP A 31 2.81 -7.84 -10.58
N PRO A 32 4.13 -8.00 -10.38
CA PRO A 32 5.10 -6.92 -10.57
C PRO A 32 5.18 -6.41 -12.01
N GLU A 33 4.87 -7.23 -13.01
CA GLU A 33 4.90 -6.83 -14.43
C GLU A 33 3.76 -5.84 -14.77
N ARG A 34 2.71 -5.82 -13.94
CA ARG A 34 1.56 -4.92 -14.08
C ARG A 34 1.69 -3.64 -13.24
N TYR A 35 2.75 -3.52 -12.44
CA TYR A 35 2.99 -2.34 -11.62
C TYR A 35 3.42 -1.14 -12.49
N ASP A 36 2.69 -0.03 -12.39
CA ASP A 36 3.03 1.23 -13.04
C ASP A 36 2.95 2.38 -12.03
N MET A 37 4.08 3.06 -11.84
CA MET A 37 4.20 4.14 -10.86
C MET A 37 3.30 5.33 -11.21
N ALA A 38 3.13 5.66 -12.49
CA ALA A 38 2.31 6.80 -12.89
C ALA A 38 0.82 6.53 -12.61
N HIS A 39 0.35 5.31 -12.84
CA HIS A 39 -1.01 4.89 -12.55
C HIS A 39 -1.26 4.86 -11.04
N PHE A 40 -0.34 4.31 -10.25
CA PHE A 40 -0.42 4.37 -8.79
C PHE A 40 -0.51 5.83 -8.28
N MET A 41 0.37 6.70 -8.78
CA MET A 41 0.36 8.12 -8.40
C MET A 41 -0.95 8.82 -8.75
N LYS A 42 -1.52 8.52 -9.93
CA LYS A 42 -2.83 9.03 -10.34
C LYS A 42 -3.92 8.60 -9.35
N ARG A 43 -3.94 7.32 -9.00
CA ARG A 43 -4.94 6.75 -8.05
C ARG A 43 -4.81 7.33 -6.65
N TRP A 44 -3.58 7.52 -6.18
CA TRP A 44 -3.35 8.18 -4.91
C TRP A 44 -3.79 9.65 -4.93
N SER A 45 -3.52 10.36 -6.02
CA SER A 45 -3.98 11.74 -6.25
C SER A 45 -5.52 11.84 -6.23
N GLU A 46 -6.21 10.94 -6.93
CA GLU A 46 -7.67 10.85 -6.93
C GLU A 46 -8.20 10.56 -5.51
N TYR A 47 -7.60 9.61 -4.81
CA TYR A 47 -7.99 9.30 -3.42
C TYR A 47 -7.86 10.52 -2.49
N ILE A 48 -6.74 11.23 -2.53
CA ILE A 48 -6.52 12.35 -1.61
C ILE A 48 -7.42 13.55 -1.93
N THR A 49 -7.78 13.75 -3.20
CA THR A 49 -8.63 14.87 -3.62
C THR A 49 -10.13 14.59 -3.42
N GLU A 50 -10.56 13.34 -3.52
CA GLU A 50 -11.98 12.97 -3.42
C GLU A 50 -12.41 12.46 -2.04
N LYS A 51 -11.51 11.81 -1.30
CA LYS A 51 -11.88 11.03 -0.10
C LYS A 51 -11.15 11.46 1.17
N ALA A 52 -9.97 12.05 1.07
CA ALA A 52 -9.14 12.31 2.23
C ALA A 52 -9.49 13.63 2.94
N LEU A 53 -10.25 13.54 4.04
CA LEU A 53 -10.58 14.69 4.91
C LEU A 53 -9.37 15.46 5.48
N TRP A 54 -8.18 14.85 5.46
CA TRP A 54 -6.95 15.54 5.89
C TRP A 54 -6.36 16.44 4.80
N TYR A 55 -6.66 16.19 3.52
CA TYR A 55 -6.09 16.93 2.40
C TYR A 55 -6.59 18.39 2.38
N GLU A 56 -7.86 18.59 2.71
CA GLU A 56 -8.46 19.93 2.89
C GLU A 56 -7.77 20.75 4.00
N LYS A 57 -7.17 20.09 4.99
CA LYS A 57 -6.50 20.74 6.13
C LYS A 57 -5.08 21.22 5.80
N ILE A 58 -4.59 20.92 4.60
CA ILE A 58 -3.31 21.42 4.12
C ILE A 58 -3.55 22.82 3.50
N PRO A 59 -2.82 23.86 3.92
CA PRO A 59 -2.90 25.18 3.30
C PRO A 59 -2.57 25.13 1.80
N ASP A 60 -3.26 25.94 0.99
CA ASP A 60 -3.12 25.92 -0.46
C ASP A 60 -1.71 26.31 -0.93
N ASP A 61 -1.06 27.26 -0.26
CA ASP A 61 0.35 27.62 -0.52
C ASP A 61 1.31 26.44 -0.31
N VAL A 62 0.99 25.53 0.62
CA VAL A 62 1.73 24.27 0.81
C VAL A 62 1.38 23.27 -0.29
N LYS A 63 0.10 23.15 -0.65
CA LYS A 63 -0.35 22.19 -1.70
C LYS A 63 0.29 22.46 -3.05
N TYR A 64 0.50 23.72 -3.41
CA TYR A 64 1.06 24.11 -4.70
C TYR A 64 2.59 24.32 -4.68
N ALA A 65 3.23 24.13 -3.53
CA ALA A 65 4.67 24.30 -3.42
C ALA A 65 5.41 23.11 -4.05
N THR A 66 6.29 23.37 -5.02
CA THR A 66 7.15 22.35 -5.65
C THR A 66 7.90 21.50 -4.62
N GLN A 67 8.49 22.16 -3.61
CA GLN A 67 9.20 21.48 -2.53
C GLN A 67 8.30 20.49 -1.76
N PHE A 68 7.01 20.82 -1.58
CA PHE A 68 6.09 19.92 -0.91
C PHE A 68 5.84 18.66 -1.74
N HIS A 69 5.63 18.80 -3.05
CA HIS A 69 5.45 17.67 -3.95
C HIS A 69 6.69 16.76 -4.02
N GLU A 70 7.89 17.33 -4.06
CA GLU A 70 9.15 16.57 -4.03
C GLU A 70 9.30 15.76 -2.73
N GLU A 71 9.06 16.39 -1.59
CA GLU A 71 9.12 15.72 -0.28
C GLU A 71 8.05 14.63 -0.14
N VAL A 72 6.86 14.83 -0.71
CA VAL A 72 5.80 13.81 -0.78
C VAL A 72 6.22 12.65 -1.69
N ALA A 73 6.83 12.90 -2.85
CA ALA A 73 7.32 11.86 -3.74
C ALA A 73 8.39 10.98 -3.06
N VAL A 74 9.32 11.60 -2.32
CA VAL A 74 10.28 10.86 -1.48
C VAL A 74 9.55 10.02 -0.45
N ARG A 75 8.57 10.61 0.24
CA ARG A 75 7.80 9.89 1.27
C ARG A 75 7.04 8.68 0.70
N ILE A 76 6.49 8.81 -0.50
CA ILE A 76 5.80 7.71 -1.19
C ILE A 76 6.76 6.55 -1.42
N ASN A 77 7.93 6.82 -1.98
CA ASN A 77 8.93 5.79 -2.22
C ASN A 77 9.37 5.10 -0.92
N GLU A 78 9.59 5.87 0.15
CA GLU A 78 9.91 5.29 1.47
C GLU A 78 8.82 4.34 1.98
N VAL A 79 7.54 4.71 1.81
CA VAL A 79 6.42 3.90 2.27
C VAL A 79 6.29 2.63 1.43
N ILE A 80 6.39 2.73 0.11
CA ILE A 80 6.36 1.57 -0.79
C ILE A 80 7.49 0.60 -0.44
N GLN A 81 8.72 1.11 -0.32
CA GLN A 81 9.87 0.28 0.06
C GLN A 81 9.65 -0.39 1.41
N LYS A 82 9.09 0.32 2.38
CA LYS A 82 8.76 -0.26 3.68
C LYS A 82 7.79 -1.44 3.54
N VAL A 83 6.69 -1.27 2.80
CA VAL A 83 5.69 -2.33 2.58
C VAL A 83 6.32 -3.56 1.92
N LEU A 84 7.12 -3.36 0.87
CA LEU A 84 7.78 -4.45 0.15
C LEU A 84 8.89 -5.14 0.95
N SER A 85 9.52 -4.41 1.89
CA SER A 85 10.60 -4.95 2.72
C SER A 85 10.13 -5.66 3.99
N GLU A 86 8.87 -5.49 4.40
CA GLU A 86 8.38 -6.09 5.63
C GLU A 86 8.10 -7.58 5.39
N PRO A 87 8.86 -8.50 6.02
CA PRO A 87 8.69 -9.92 5.79
C PRO A 87 7.36 -10.42 6.40
N PRO A 88 6.73 -11.44 5.81
CA PRO A 88 5.61 -12.13 6.44
C PRO A 88 6.01 -12.70 7.81
N SER A 89 5.07 -12.71 8.75
CA SER A 89 5.30 -13.37 10.05
C SER A 89 5.28 -14.89 9.90
N GLU A 90 5.98 -15.62 10.78
CA GLU A 90 5.98 -17.09 10.80
C GLU A 90 4.56 -17.68 10.90
N GLU A 91 3.69 -17.06 11.69
CA GLU A 91 2.28 -17.47 11.82
C GLU A 91 1.52 -17.35 10.49
N GLN A 92 1.73 -16.25 9.78
CA GLN A 92 1.13 -16.02 8.46
C GLN A 92 1.63 -17.04 7.43
N ILE A 93 2.94 -17.32 7.42
CA ILE A 93 3.56 -18.32 6.54
C ILE A 93 2.96 -19.70 6.81
N ALA A 94 2.90 -20.12 8.08
CA ALA A 94 2.35 -21.41 8.47
C ALA A 94 0.88 -21.54 8.08
N THR A 95 0.09 -20.48 8.27
CA THR A 95 -1.33 -20.44 7.90
C THR A 95 -1.52 -20.60 6.39
N ILE A 96 -0.71 -19.90 5.58
CA ILE A 96 -0.74 -20.02 4.13
C ILE A 96 -0.34 -21.43 3.70
N GLN A 97 0.75 -21.98 4.22
CA GLN A 97 1.22 -23.32 3.86
C GLN A 97 0.17 -24.40 4.12
N GLN A 98 -0.49 -24.38 5.28
CA GLN A 98 -1.57 -25.33 5.59
C GLN A 98 -2.72 -25.26 4.59
N MET A 99 -3.16 -24.06 4.21
CA MET A 99 -4.23 -23.90 3.21
C MET A 99 -3.77 -24.33 1.81
N GLN A 100 -2.53 -24.03 1.45
CA GLN A 100 -1.97 -24.43 0.16
C GLN A 100 -1.86 -25.95 0.01
N GLU A 101 -1.47 -26.66 1.07
CA GLU A 101 -1.45 -28.12 1.10
C GLU A 101 -2.85 -28.70 0.93
N ALA A 102 -3.84 -28.17 1.65
CA ALA A 102 -5.21 -28.63 1.58
C ALA A 102 -5.87 -28.37 0.20
N LEU A 103 -5.52 -27.26 -0.45
CA LEU A 103 -6.05 -26.86 -1.76
C LEU A 103 -5.17 -27.34 -2.93
N ASN A 104 -4.02 -27.97 -2.67
CA ASN A 104 -3.02 -28.35 -3.66
C ASN A 104 -2.59 -27.17 -4.57
N THR A 105 -2.29 -26.02 -3.97
CA THR A 105 -1.86 -24.78 -4.64
C THR A 105 -0.43 -24.40 -4.27
N GLN A 106 0.22 -23.51 -5.03
CA GLN A 106 1.59 -23.03 -4.77
C GLN A 106 1.73 -21.53 -5.12
N TYR A 107 1.05 -20.66 -4.37
CA TYR A 107 1.29 -19.22 -4.48
C TYR A 107 2.66 -18.87 -3.90
N MET A 108 3.29 -17.89 -4.53
CA MET A 108 4.49 -17.24 -4.05
C MET A 108 4.13 -15.90 -3.42
N TYR A 109 4.96 -15.46 -2.48
CA TYR A 109 4.86 -14.14 -1.88
C TYR A 109 6.21 -13.75 -1.28
N GLU A 110 6.56 -12.47 -1.38
CA GLU A 110 7.87 -11.95 -0.93
C GLU A 110 7.76 -11.03 0.29
N CYS A 111 6.61 -10.37 0.46
CA CYS A 111 6.38 -9.44 1.55
C CYS A 111 5.10 -9.77 2.33
N LYS A 112 4.98 -9.21 3.53
CA LYS A 112 3.83 -9.40 4.43
C LYS A 112 2.50 -9.00 3.79
N ALA A 113 2.49 -7.91 3.03
CA ALA A 113 1.29 -7.40 2.39
C ALA A 113 0.81 -8.32 1.25
N GLU A 114 1.74 -8.85 0.45
CA GLU A 114 1.45 -9.86 -0.57
C GLU A 114 1.00 -11.19 0.08
N ALA A 115 1.66 -11.62 1.15
CA ALA A 115 1.24 -12.79 1.92
C ALA A 115 -0.19 -12.63 2.46
N ALA A 116 -0.59 -11.42 2.87
CA ALA A 116 -1.95 -11.15 3.33
C ALA A 116 -2.98 -11.27 2.19
N PHE A 117 -2.60 -10.85 0.97
CA PHE A 117 -3.41 -11.05 -0.22
C PHE A 117 -3.56 -12.55 -0.55
N VAL A 118 -2.45 -13.29 -0.61
CA VAL A 118 -2.46 -14.75 -0.86
C VAL A 118 -3.30 -15.49 0.18
N GLU A 119 -3.13 -15.16 1.46
CA GLU A 119 -3.93 -15.74 2.54
C GLU A 119 -5.43 -15.47 2.36
N ALA A 120 -5.79 -14.25 1.93
CA ALA A 120 -7.18 -13.90 1.67
C ALA A 120 -7.76 -14.65 0.46
N GLU A 121 -7.00 -14.82 -0.62
CA GLU A 121 -7.43 -15.62 -1.78
C GLU A 121 -7.63 -17.10 -1.40
N LEU A 122 -6.66 -17.70 -0.72
CA LEU A 122 -6.76 -19.08 -0.26
C LEU A 122 -7.98 -19.29 0.66
N LYS A 123 -8.26 -18.34 1.56
CA LYS A 123 -9.44 -18.40 2.45
C LYS A 123 -10.77 -18.41 1.70
N LYS A 124 -10.87 -17.77 0.53
CA LYS A 124 -12.09 -17.81 -0.29
C LYS A 124 -12.37 -19.21 -0.82
N HIS A 125 -11.32 -19.96 -1.15
CA HIS A 125 -11.42 -21.32 -1.67
C HIS A 125 -11.48 -22.39 -0.56
N TYR A 126 -10.83 -22.15 0.59
CA TYR A 126 -10.78 -23.09 1.71
C TYR A 126 -12.11 -23.23 2.47
N LYS A 127 -12.94 -22.17 2.47
CA LYS A 127 -14.24 -22.16 3.14
C LYS A 127 -15.42 -22.48 2.21
N ALA A 128 -15.16 -22.78 0.94
CA ALA A 128 -16.15 -23.20 -0.05
C ALA A 128 -16.28 -24.73 -0.05
#